data_AF-I3SC83-F1
#
_entry.id   AF-I3SC83-F1
#
_cell.length_a   1.000
_cell.length_b   1.000
_cell.length_c   1.000
_cell.angle_alpha   90.00
_cell.angle_beta   90.00
_cell.angle_gamma   90.00
#
_symmetry.space_group_name_H-M   'P 1'
#
loop_
_entity.id
_entity.type
_entity.pdbx_description
1 polymer ?
#
loop_
_entity_poly.entity_id
_entity_poly.type
_entity_poly.pdbx_seq_one_letter_code
_entity_poly.pdbx_strand_id
1 'polypeptide(L)'
;MTNLHYDNMLYAQIDAVHFAVKALGHTDVEVRISETGWPSKGDPDEVGATPENAGIYNSNLLKRIQMKQGTPANPSVPIDIFVFALFNEDMKPGPISERNYGLYYPDGTPVYNLGISSSQSPGYLPQMVIESKSNVLSINFLIYILTCLMFAWGLSRP
;
A
#
# COMPACT_ATOMS: atom_id res chain seq x y z
N MET A 1 -6.63 -23.74 29.54
CA MET A 1 -6.25 -22.36 29.12
C MET A 1 -4.80 -22.41 28.68
N THR A 2 -4.45 -21.79 27.55
CA THR A 2 -3.12 -21.93 26.90
C THR A 2 -2.03 -21.03 27.47
N ASN A 3 -2.35 -20.15 28.43
CA ASN A 3 -1.43 -19.17 29.06
C ASN A 3 -0.61 -18.33 28.05
N LEU A 4 -1.15 -18.14 26.84
CA LEU A 4 -0.54 -17.31 25.81
C LEU A 4 -0.82 -15.83 26.09
N HIS A 5 0.20 -14.99 25.93
CA HIS A 5 0.09 -13.55 26.05
C HIS A 5 0.25 -12.91 24.67
N TYR A 6 -0.80 -12.21 24.24
CA TYR A 6 -0.82 -11.46 22.98
C TYR A 6 -0.64 -9.97 23.28
N ASP A 7 0.47 -9.39 22.81
CA ASP A 7 0.78 -7.96 22.92
C ASP A 7 0.14 -7.12 21.80
N ASN A 8 -0.43 -7.77 20.78
CA ASN A 8 -1.08 -7.13 19.65
C ASN A 8 -2.17 -8.02 19.04
N MET A 9 -3.15 -7.39 18.38
CA MET A 9 -4.31 -8.07 17.79
C MET A 9 -3.95 -8.96 16.59
N LEU A 10 -2.97 -8.56 15.78
CA LEU A 10 -2.57 -9.30 14.57
C LEU A 10 -2.13 -10.73 14.93
N TYR A 11 -1.35 -10.90 15.99
CA TYR A 11 -0.93 -12.23 16.46
C TYR A 11 -2.11 -13.07 16.94
N ALA A 12 -3.07 -12.46 17.64
CA ALA A 12 -4.26 -13.15 18.09
C ALA A 12 -5.12 -13.63 16.90
N GLN A 13 -5.26 -12.81 15.84
CA GLN A 13 -6.00 -13.17 14.63
C GLN A 13 -5.33 -14.32 13.86
N ILE A 14 -4.01 -14.28 13.69
CA ILE A 14 -3.25 -15.34 13.01
C ILE A 14 -3.40 -16.67 13.76
N ASP A 15 -3.23 -16.64 15.09
CA ASP A 15 -3.35 -17.85 15.90
C ASP A 15 -4.79 -18.37 15.95
N ALA A 16 -5.80 -17.51 15.94
CA ALA A 16 -7.20 -17.93 15.83
C ALA A 16 -7.45 -18.75 14.55
N VAL A 17 -6.88 -18.34 13.42
CA VAL A 17 -6.97 -19.10 12.16
C VAL A 17 -6.23 -20.43 12.26
N HIS A 18 -5.00 -20.45 12.81
CA HIS A 18 -4.27 -21.70 13.04
C HIS A 18 -5.04 -22.68 13.93
N PHE A 19 -5.64 -22.20 15.03
CA PHE A 19 -6.43 -23.03 15.92
C PHE A 19 -7.69 -23.58 15.21
N ALA A 20 -8.35 -22.78 14.38
CA ALA A 20 -9.51 -23.24 13.61
C ALA A 20 -9.12 -24.34 12.60
N VAL A 21 -8.04 -24.14 11.84
CA VAL A 21 -7.49 -25.13 10.90
C VAL A 21 -7.13 -26.43 11.62
N LYS A 22 -6.46 -26.33 12.77
CA LYS A 22 -6.11 -27.49 13.59
C LYS A 22 -7.32 -28.20 14.18
N ALA A 23 -8.35 -27.47 14.58
CA ALA A 23 -9.59 -28.04 15.09
C ALA A 23 -10.33 -28.87 14.02
N LEU A 24 -10.12 -28.57 12.74
CA LEU A 24 -10.60 -29.37 11.60
C LEU A 24 -9.69 -30.57 11.29
N GLY A 25 -8.62 -30.80 12.06
CA GLY A 25 -7.70 -31.92 11.89
C GLY A 25 -6.54 -31.68 10.94
N HIS A 26 -6.38 -30.45 10.43
CA HIS A 26 -5.30 -30.11 9.50
C HIS A 26 -4.09 -29.51 10.24
N THR A 27 -2.91 -30.05 9.96
CA THR A 27 -1.61 -29.53 10.44
C THR A 27 -0.63 -29.25 9.31
N ASP A 28 -1.06 -29.49 8.08
CA ASP A 28 -0.34 -29.39 6.82
C ASP A 28 -0.66 -28.10 6.05
N VAL A 29 -1.65 -27.34 6.51
CA VAL A 29 -2.07 -26.08 5.89
C VAL A 29 -1.24 -24.93 6.44
N GLU A 30 -0.52 -24.26 5.54
CA GLU A 30 0.21 -23.04 5.83
C GLU A 30 -0.72 -21.83 5.84
N VAL A 31 -0.57 -20.96 6.84
CA VAL A 31 -1.33 -19.72 6.96
C VAL A 31 -0.44 -18.55 6.56
N ARG A 32 -0.87 -17.78 5.57
CA ARG A 32 -0.26 -16.52 5.14
C ARG A 32 -1.28 -15.40 5.20
N ILE A 33 -0.83 -14.18 5.46
CA ILE A 33 -1.69 -13.00 5.57
C ILE A 33 -1.73 -12.35 4.20
N SER A 34 -2.82 -12.56 3.48
CA SER A 34 -2.99 -12.01 2.13
C SER A 34 -3.13 -10.49 2.12
N GLU A 35 -3.69 -9.91 3.17
CA GLU A 35 -3.96 -8.47 3.27
C GLU A 35 -3.99 -8.04 4.74
N THR A 36 -3.23 -7.00 5.06
CA THR A 36 -3.45 -6.21 6.28
C THR A 36 -2.84 -4.83 6.13
N GLY A 37 -3.45 -3.83 6.74
CA GLY A 37 -3.03 -2.44 6.63
C GLY A 37 -3.89 -1.52 7.47
N TRP A 38 -3.63 -0.21 7.36
CA TRP A 38 -4.37 0.79 8.12
C TRP A 38 -4.55 2.06 7.28
N PRO A 39 -5.78 2.63 7.20
CA PRO A 39 -6.05 3.76 6.33
C PRO A 39 -5.49 5.06 6.90
N SER A 40 -4.97 5.92 6.03
CA SER A 40 -4.40 7.22 6.41
C SER A 40 -5.43 8.35 6.49
N LYS A 41 -6.66 8.12 6.04
CA LYS A 41 -7.74 9.10 6.05
C LYS A 41 -9.08 8.37 5.98
N GLY A 42 -10.05 8.77 6.78
CA GLY A 42 -11.40 8.23 6.76
C GLY A 42 -12.49 9.29 6.81
N ASP A 43 -13.72 8.84 6.96
CA ASP A 43 -14.90 9.65 7.24
C ASP A 43 -14.82 10.30 8.65
N PRO A 44 -15.66 11.31 8.97
CA PRO A 44 -15.59 12.01 10.26
C PRO A 44 -15.75 11.13 11.51
N ASP A 45 -16.41 9.98 11.38
CA ASP A 45 -16.58 8.98 12.43
C ASP A 45 -15.47 7.91 12.47
N GLU A 46 -14.59 7.87 11.46
CA GLU A 46 -13.43 6.98 11.39
C GLU A 46 -12.19 7.61 12.03
N VAL A 47 -12.29 8.01 13.30
CA VAL A 47 -11.24 8.78 14.02
C VAL A 47 -9.86 8.10 14.08
N GLY A 48 -9.80 6.79 13.86
CA GLY A 48 -8.56 6.01 13.81
C GLY A 48 -7.81 6.10 12.47
N ALA A 49 -8.47 6.54 11.40
CA ALA A 49 -7.92 6.62 10.05
C ALA A 49 -7.11 7.91 9.86
N THR A 50 -5.87 7.91 10.34
CA THR A 50 -4.96 9.06 10.28
C THR A 50 -3.61 8.64 9.70
N PRO A 51 -2.84 9.55 9.08
CA PRO A 51 -1.53 9.22 8.54
C PRO A 51 -0.54 8.74 9.62
N GLU A 52 -0.69 9.24 10.85
CA GLU A 52 0.14 8.85 11.99
C GLU A 52 -0.15 7.41 12.43
N ASN A 53 -1.42 7.03 12.59
CA ASN A 53 -1.78 5.65 12.94
C ASN A 53 -1.41 4.67 11.82
N ALA A 54 -1.61 5.07 10.55
CA ALA A 54 -1.20 4.28 9.41
C ALA A 54 0.33 4.04 9.39
N GLY A 55 1.11 5.09 9.63
CA GLY A 55 2.56 5.01 9.77
C GLY A 55 2.99 4.09 10.92
N ILE A 56 2.37 4.20 12.10
CA ILE A 56 2.66 3.35 13.26
C ILE A 56 2.35 1.87 12.95
N TYR A 57 1.17 1.59 12.40
CA TYR A 57 0.74 0.23 12.09
C TYR A 57 1.67 -0.43 11.08
N ASN A 58 1.86 0.21 9.91
CA ASN A 58 2.64 -0.36 8.82
C ASN A 58 4.14 -0.41 9.13
N SER A 59 4.69 0.55 9.89
CA SER A 59 6.09 0.47 10.32
C SER A 59 6.34 -0.68 11.30
N ASN A 60 5.43 -0.90 12.26
CA ASN A 60 5.53 -2.03 13.18
C ASN A 60 5.35 -3.37 12.47
N LEU A 61 4.47 -3.42 11.47
CA LEU A 61 4.29 -4.59 10.61
C LEU A 61 5.60 -4.96 9.90
N LEU A 62 6.22 -4.00 9.21
CA LEU A 62 7.49 -4.20 8.51
C LEU A 62 8.62 -4.60 9.46
N LYS A 63 8.70 -4.00 10.65
CA LYS A 63 9.67 -4.40 11.68
C LYS A 63 9.48 -5.86 12.10
N ARG A 64 8.24 -6.30 12.33
CA ARG A 64 7.94 -7.69 12.74
C ARG A 64 8.32 -8.69 11.64
N ILE A 65 8.03 -8.38 10.39
CA ILE A 65 8.45 -9.16 9.21
C ILE A 65 9.98 -9.24 9.14
N GLN A 66 10.67 -8.10 9.28
CA GLN A 66 12.14 -8.06 9.21
C GLN A 66 12.81 -8.83 10.36
N MET A 67 12.22 -8.80 11.55
CA MET A 67 12.68 -9.60 12.69
C MET A 67 12.34 -11.10 12.54
N LYS A 68 11.62 -11.50 11.50
CA LYS A 68 11.14 -12.87 11.27
C LYS A 68 10.39 -13.43 12.48
N GLN A 69 9.60 -12.59 13.16
CA GLN A 69 8.85 -13.01 14.34
C GLN A 69 7.72 -13.96 13.96
N GLY A 70 7.52 -15.00 14.76
CA GLY A 70 6.28 -15.77 14.79
C GLY A 70 5.28 -15.23 15.81
N THR A 71 4.17 -15.93 15.97
CA THR A 71 3.11 -15.63 16.94
C THR A 71 3.33 -16.35 18.28
N PRO A 72 2.62 -15.99 19.37
CA PRO A 72 2.71 -16.71 20.64
C PRO A 72 2.42 -18.21 20.54
N ALA A 73 1.44 -18.65 19.75
CA ALA A 73 1.16 -20.08 19.58
C ALA A 73 2.11 -20.77 18.59
N ASN A 74 2.71 -20.02 17.66
CA ASN A 74 3.62 -20.54 16.65
C ASN A 74 4.89 -19.69 16.50
N PRO A 75 5.78 -19.67 17.51
CA PRO A 75 6.93 -18.75 17.55
C PRO A 75 8.04 -19.13 16.56
N SER A 76 8.04 -20.38 16.07
CA SER A 76 9.08 -20.90 15.18
C SER A 76 8.80 -20.64 13.69
N VAL A 77 7.59 -20.25 13.33
CA VAL A 77 7.18 -19.94 11.96
C VAL A 77 7.05 -18.43 11.83
N PRO A 78 7.91 -17.75 11.04
CA PRO A 78 7.79 -16.32 10.81
C PRO A 78 6.46 -15.96 10.15
N ILE A 79 5.90 -14.81 10.51
CA ILE A 79 4.75 -14.25 9.82
C ILE A 79 5.12 -13.87 8.37
N ASP A 80 4.22 -14.17 7.43
CA ASP A 80 4.34 -13.82 6.02
C ASP A 80 3.12 -13.00 5.59
N ILE A 81 3.36 -11.75 5.19
CA ILE A 81 2.33 -10.71 5.12
C ILE A 81 2.48 -9.89 3.85
N PHE A 82 1.37 -9.75 3.14
CA PHE A 82 1.20 -8.78 2.08
C PHE A 82 0.49 -7.54 2.63
N VAL A 83 1.19 -6.40 2.62
CA VAL A 83 0.67 -5.13 3.12
C VAL A 83 -0.38 -4.60 2.15
N PHE A 84 -1.58 -4.34 2.66
CA PHE A 84 -2.66 -3.71 1.92
C PHE A 84 -2.63 -2.19 2.16
N ALA A 85 -2.36 -1.35 1.17
CA ALA A 85 -1.99 -1.66 -0.21
C ALA A 85 -0.85 -0.77 -0.71
N LEU A 86 -0.38 -1.01 -1.94
CA LEU A 86 0.71 -0.20 -2.50
C LEU A 86 0.28 1.25 -2.76
N PHE A 87 -0.92 1.45 -3.33
CA PHE A 87 -1.43 2.76 -3.72
C PHE A 87 -2.76 3.08 -3.05
N ASN A 88 -3.04 4.37 -2.90
CA ASN A 88 -4.40 4.85 -2.67
C ASN A 88 -5.26 4.58 -3.92
N GLU A 89 -6.40 3.91 -3.74
CA GLU A 89 -7.27 3.45 -4.81
C GLU A 89 -8.56 4.30 -4.84
N ASP A 90 -8.54 5.37 -5.63
CA ASP A 90 -9.59 6.39 -5.65
C ASP A 90 -10.97 5.90 -6.13
N MET A 91 -11.02 4.78 -6.85
CA MET A 91 -12.26 4.17 -7.34
C MET A 91 -12.88 3.13 -6.40
N LYS A 92 -12.30 2.86 -5.22
CA LYS A 92 -12.91 1.91 -4.28
C LYS A 92 -14.28 2.40 -3.78
N PRO A 93 -15.30 1.52 -3.76
CA PRO A 93 -16.60 1.86 -3.19
C PRO A 93 -16.51 1.88 -1.66
N GLY A 94 -17.53 2.46 -1.01
CA GLY A 94 -17.63 2.49 0.45
C GLY A 94 -17.09 3.77 1.09
N PRO A 95 -16.73 3.71 2.38
CA PRO A 95 -16.24 4.84 3.16
C PRO A 95 -14.99 5.50 2.56
N ILE A 96 -14.65 6.70 3.04
CA ILE A 96 -13.43 7.39 2.62
C ILE A 96 -12.19 6.54 2.95
N SER A 97 -12.16 5.80 4.05
CA SER A 97 -11.04 4.92 4.44
C SER A 97 -10.60 3.95 3.36
N GLU A 98 -11.56 3.35 2.65
CA GLU A 98 -11.29 2.37 1.60
C GLU A 98 -10.35 2.91 0.51
N ARG A 99 -10.38 4.21 0.23
CA ARG A 99 -9.56 4.85 -0.81
C ARG A 99 -8.17 5.26 -0.32
N ASN A 100 -7.85 5.04 0.96
CA ASN A 100 -6.70 5.64 1.65
C ASN A 100 -5.83 4.62 2.41
N TYR A 101 -5.78 3.35 1.96
CA TYR A 101 -4.90 2.32 2.53
C TYR A 101 -3.47 2.32 1.96
N GLY A 102 -3.20 3.12 0.94
CA GLY A 102 -1.94 3.12 0.20
C GLY A 102 -0.73 3.50 1.05
N LEU A 103 0.40 2.82 0.80
CA LEU A 103 1.72 3.28 1.19
C LEU A 103 2.15 4.51 0.36
N TYR A 104 1.64 4.61 -0.87
CA TYR A 104 1.92 5.69 -1.82
C TYR A 104 0.64 6.32 -2.38
N TYR A 105 0.74 7.59 -2.76
CA TYR A 105 -0.19 8.20 -3.70
C TYR A 105 0.03 7.65 -5.12
N PRO A 106 -0.96 7.79 -6.02
CA PRO A 106 -0.85 7.32 -7.41
C PRO A 106 0.31 7.95 -8.21
N ASP A 107 0.86 9.08 -7.76
CA ASP A 107 2.03 9.73 -8.36
C ASP A 107 3.38 9.16 -7.87
N GLY A 108 3.34 8.14 -7.01
CA GLY A 108 4.52 7.47 -6.46
C GLY A 108 5.13 8.18 -5.25
N THR A 109 4.52 9.26 -4.75
CA THR A 109 4.95 9.90 -3.51
C THR A 109 4.45 9.12 -2.28
N PRO A 110 5.26 8.93 -1.22
CA PRO A 110 4.81 8.26 0.00
C PRO A 110 3.70 9.02 0.72
N VAL A 111 2.72 8.32 1.29
CA VAL A 111 1.59 8.95 2.01
C VAL A 111 2.00 9.39 3.43
N TYR A 112 2.83 8.61 4.11
CA TYR A 112 3.25 8.84 5.50
C TYR A 112 4.65 8.30 5.76
N ASN A 113 5.25 8.77 6.85
CA ASN A 113 6.56 8.36 7.34
C ASN A 113 6.47 6.98 8.03
N LEU A 114 7.28 6.02 7.59
CA LEU A 114 7.37 4.67 8.17
C LEU A 114 8.52 4.52 9.18
N GLY A 115 9.31 5.55 9.42
CA GLY A 115 10.49 5.49 10.28
C GLY A 115 11.59 4.57 9.74
N ILE A 116 11.56 4.24 8.44
CA ILE A 116 12.56 3.41 7.78
C ILE A 116 13.55 4.36 7.10
N SER A 117 14.81 4.33 7.51
CA SER A 117 15.85 5.17 6.91
C SER A 117 16.21 4.64 5.52
N SER A 118 15.68 5.26 4.48
CA SER A 118 16.27 5.16 3.15
C SER A 118 17.38 6.20 3.01
N SER A 119 18.40 5.92 2.18
CA SER A 119 19.53 6.83 1.96
C SER A 119 19.13 8.18 1.36
N GLN A 120 17.92 8.28 0.81
CA GLN A 120 17.41 9.47 0.12
C GLN A 120 16.39 10.26 0.95
N SER A 121 15.70 9.65 1.92
CA SER A 121 14.71 10.33 2.76
C SER A 121 14.57 9.64 4.12
N PRO A 122 15.10 10.23 5.21
CA PRO A 122 14.98 9.65 6.55
C PRO A 122 13.51 9.47 6.94
N GLY A 123 13.12 8.22 7.20
CA GLY A 123 11.78 7.85 7.66
C GLY A 123 10.79 7.49 6.56
N TYR A 124 11.00 7.93 5.32
CA TYR A 124 10.07 7.63 4.22
C TYR A 124 10.58 6.48 3.34
N LEU A 125 9.63 5.76 2.73
CA LEU A 125 9.93 4.91 1.60
C LEU A 125 10.50 5.75 0.45
N PRO A 126 11.41 5.20 -0.37
CA PRO A 126 11.88 5.89 -1.55
C PRO A 126 10.71 6.21 -2.48
N GLN A 127 10.69 7.41 -3.07
CA GLN A 127 9.70 7.76 -4.07
C GLN A 127 9.76 6.77 -5.24
N MET A 128 8.62 6.26 -5.68
CA MET A 128 8.54 5.47 -6.90
C MET A 128 8.52 6.40 -8.10
N VAL A 129 9.51 6.28 -8.98
CA VAL A 129 9.54 7.01 -10.25
C VAL A 129 8.55 6.34 -11.20
N ILE A 130 7.39 6.95 -11.38
CA ILE A 130 6.39 6.49 -12.34
C ILE A 130 6.66 7.22 -13.67
N GLU A 131 7.39 6.56 -14.57
CA GLU A 131 7.58 7.07 -15.93
C GLU A 131 6.25 6.99 -16.71
N SER A 132 5.50 8.09 -16.69
CA SER A 132 4.41 8.27 -17.62
C SER A 132 4.97 8.49 -19.02
N LYS A 133 4.81 7.53 -19.93
CA LYS A 133 4.89 7.77 -21.38
C LYS A 133 3.72 8.66 -21.81
N SER A 134 3.70 9.90 -21.37
CA SER A 134 2.69 10.88 -21.75
C SER A 134 3.00 11.39 -23.16
N ASN A 135 2.21 10.95 -24.14
CA ASN A 135 1.76 11.68 -25.34
C ASN A 135 2.73 12.65 -26.08
N VAL A 136 4.04 12.45 -26.03
CA VAL A 136 5.01 13.22 -26.83
C VAL A 136 4.65 13.13 -28.32
N LEU A 137 4.10 11.99 -28.73
CA LEU A 137 3.54 11.78 -30.08
C LEU A 137 2.32 12.66 -30.37
N SER A 138 1.39 12.85 -29.43
CA SER A 138 0.18 13.66 -29.64
C SER A 138 0.48 15.15 -29.70
N ILE A 139 1.44 15.63 -28.91
CA ILE A 139 1.87 17.04 -28.97
C ILE A 139 2.61 17.32 -30.28
N ASN A 140 3.53 16.44 -30.67
CA ASN A 140 4.24 16.57 -31.95
C ASN A 140 3.27 16.51 -33.13
N PHE A 141 2.26 15.63 -33.09
CA PHE A 141 1.24 15.55 -34.13
C PHE A 141 0.39 16.82 -34.25
N LEU A 142 -0.02 17.44 -33.13
CA LEU A 142 -0.74 18.72 -33.15
C LEU A 142 0.12 19.86 -33.74
N ILE A 143 1.41 19.89 -33.41
CA ILE A 143 2.35 20.89 -33.95
C ILE A 143 2.51 20.69 -35.45
N TYR A 144 2.65 19.46 -35.95
CA TYR A 144 2.72 19.17 -37.38
C TYR A 144 1.43 19.57 -38.12
N ILE A 145 0.26 19.33 -37.54
CA ILE A 145 -1.00 19.77 -38.14
C ILE A 145 -1.06 21.31 -38.23
N LEU A 146 -0.69 22.02 -37.17
CA LEU A 146 -0.68 23.48 -37.17
C LEU A 146 0.32 24.06 -38.18
N THR A 147 1.52 23.49 -38.31
CA THR A 147 2.51 23.96 -39.29
C THR A 147 2.04 23.70 -40.72
N CYS A 148 1.46 22.53 -41.01
CA CYS A 148 0.87 22.24 -42.32
C CYS A 148 -0.27 23.22 -42.67
N LEU A 149 -1.16 23.52 -41.72
CA LEU A 149 -2.26 24.47 -41.93
C LEU A 149 -1.75 25.90 -42.19
N MET A 150 -0.73 26.35 -41.46
CA MET A 150 -0.12 27.67 -41.69
C MET A 150 0.54 27.78 -43.07
N PHE A 151 1.26 26.72 -43.50
CA PHE A 151 1.87 26.68 -44.83
C PHE A 151 0.82 26.65 -45.95
N ALA A 152 -0.22 25.84 -45.82
CA ALA A 152 -1.30 25.77 -46.79
C ALA A 152 -2.06 27.11 -46.90
N TRP A 153 -2.25 27.81 -45.78
CA TRP A 153 -2.89 29.12 -45.75
C TRP A 153 -2.01 30.22 -46.37
N GLY A 154 -0.69 30.14 -46.18
CA GLY A 154 0.28 31.04 -46.81
C GLY A 154 0.36 30.90 -48.34
N LEU A 155 0.22 29.67 -48.86
CA LEU A 155 0.21 29.37 -50.30
C LEU A 155 -1.13 29.68 -50.99
N SER A 156 -2.21 29.92 -50.21
CA SER A 156 -3.55 30.21 -50.74
C SER A 156 -3.82 31.71 -50.93
N ARG A 157 -2.85 32.59 -50.64
CA ARG A 157 -2.98 34.03 -50.87
C ARG A 157 -2.38 34.38 -52.24
N PRO A 158 -3.14 35.03 -53.15
CA PRO A 158 -2.65 35.44 -54.47
C PRO A 158 -1.64 36.58 -54.39
#